data_AF-A0A3B8Y601-F1
#
_entry.id   AF-A0A3B8Y601-F1
#
_cell.length_a   1.000
_cell.length_b   1.000
_cell.length_c   1.000
_cell.angle_alpha   90.00
_cell.angle_beta   90.00
_cell.angle_gamma   90.00
#
_symmetry.space_group_name_H-M   'P 1'
#
loop_
_entity.id
_entity.type
_entity.pdbx_description
1 polymer ?
#
loop_
_entity_poly.entity_id
_entity_poly.type
_entity_poly.pdbx_seq_one_letter_code
_entity_poly.pdbx_strand_id
1 'polypeptide(L)'
;MGLNLFYQSFAVFKTISSLGILPKLFPLSNQNLEPQKRAHRRINKTRIAKISKYSLNNPQKYVFVSITATIDPDIIFEPLGKVAEERKLGRLRIDRST
;
A
#
# COMPACT_ATOMS: atom_id res chain seq x y z
N MET A 1 30.34 24.18 8.08
CA MET A 1 30.37 22.73 7.78
C MET A 1 29.02 22.18 8.18
N GLY A 2 28.03 22.29 7.28
CA GLY A 2 26.62 22.08 7.61
C GLY A 2 26.26 20.60 7.56
N LEU A 3 25.65 20.11 8.65
CA LEU A 3 24.99 18.81 8.65
C LEU A 3 23.86 18.84 7.62
N ASN A 4 24.03 18.10 6.51
CA ASN A 4 22.92 17.71 5.67
C ASN A 4 22.06 16.72 6.46
N LEU A 5 21.02 17.24 7.12
CA LEU A 5 19.90 16.44 7.58
C LEU A 5 19.23 15.86 6.34
N PHE A 6 19.49 14.58 6.07
CA PHE A 6 18.74 13.80 5.09
C PHE A 6 17.27 13.78 5.54
N TYR A 7 16.46 14.71 5.03
CA TYR A 7 15.01 14.63 5.11
C TYR A 7 14.56 13.47 4.21
N GLN A 8 14.48 12.25 4.76
CA GLN A 8 13.65 11.23 4.14
C GLN A 8 12.20 11.69 4.24
N SER A 9 11.69 12.21 3.14
CA SER A 9 10.28 12.59 3.00
C SER A 9 9.47 11.31 2.83
N PHE A 10 8.72 10.93 3.86
CA PHE A 10 7.76 9.82 3.78
C PHE A 10 6.46 10.32 3.15
N ALA A 11 6.08 9.76 2.00
CA ALA A 11 4.80 10.05 1.35
C ALA A 11 3.84 8.86 1.49
N VAL A 12 2.59 9.14 1.88
CA VAL A 12 1.53 8.14 2.00
C VAL A 12 0.56 8.28 0.83
N PHE A 13 0.45 7.24 0.02
CA PHE A 13 -0.46 7.19 -1.12
C PHE A 13 -1.61 6.22 -0.88
N LYS A 14 -2.81 6.57 -1.33
CA LYS A 14 -3.99 5.69 -1.37
C LYS A 14 -4.33 5.39 -2.82
N THR A 15 -4.40 4.11 -3.17
CA THR A 15 -4.79 3.66 -4.51
C THR A 15 -5.96 2.68 -4.45
N ILE A 16 -6.71 2.60 -5.55
CA ILE A 16 -7.72 1.57 -5.81
C ILE A 16 -7.23 0.83 -7.04
N SER A 17 -6.93 -0.46 -6.90
CA SER A 17 -6.39 -1.28 -7.99
C SER A 17 -7.08 -2.64 -8.05
N SER A 18 -7.02 -3.29 -9.22
CA SER A 18 -7.48 -4.67 -9.36
C SER A 18 -6.59 -5.61 -8.53
N LEU A 19 -7.18 -6.67 -7.96
CA LEU A 19 -6.46 -7.60 -7.10
C LEU A 19 -5.30 -8.30 -7.84
N GLY A 20 -5.43 -8.50 -9.15
CA GLY A 20 -4.41 -9.12 -10.00
C GLY A 20 -3.08 -8.34 -10.10
N ILE A 21 -3.03 -7.08 -9.66
CA ILE A 21 -1.77 -6.33 -9.59
C ILE A 21 -0.93 -6.68 -8.36
N LEU A 22 -1.56 -7.18 -7.29
CA LEU A 22 -0.87 -7.44 -6.02
C LEU A 22 0.33 -8.38 -6.17
N PRO A 23 0.26 -9.52 -6.89
CA PRO A 23 1.43 -10.40 -7.07
C PRO A 23 2.59 -9.73 -7.82
N LYS A 24 2.32 -8.71 -8.63
CA LYS A 24 3.36 -7.95 -9.34
C LYS A 24 4.06 -6.94 -8.43
N LEU A 25 3.30 -6.30 -7.54
CA LEU A 25 3.81 -5.35 -6.54
C LEU A 25 4.52 -6.03 -5.37
N PHE A 26 4.03 -7.21 -4.99
CA PHE A 26 4.59 -8.08 -3.96
C PHE A 26 5.03 -9.38 -4.61
N PRO A 27 6.17 -9.40 -5.34
CA PRO A 27 6.69 -10.65 -5.84
C PRO A 27 6.80 -11.62 -4.67
N LEU A 28 6.13 -12.77 -4.77
CA LEU A 28 6.21 -13.81 -3.77
C LEU A 28 7.69 -14.21 -3.66
N SER A 29 8.35 -13.78 -2.59
CA SER A 29 9.72 -14.20 -2.36
C SER A 29 9.73 -15.71 -2.24
N ASN A 30 10.53 -16.41 -3.04
CA ASN A 30 10.79 -17.85 -2.89
C ASN A 30 11.45 -18.20 -1.54
N GLN A 31 11.72 -17.20 -0.69
CA GLN A 31 12.05 -17.40 0.70
C GLN A 31 10.83 -17.96 1.42
N ASN A 32 10.87 -19.26 1.75
CA ASN A 32 10.01 -19.86 2.75
C ASN A 32 10.28 -19.16 4.08
N LEU A 33 9.57 -18.06 4.34
CA LEU A 33 9.60 -17.43 5.64
C LEU A 33 8.95 -18.40 6.62
N GLU A 34 9.75 -18.83 7.59
CA GLU A 34 9.29 -19.57 8.76
C GLU A 34 8.01 -18.93 9.30
N PRO A 35 7.01 -19.71 9.74
CA PRO A 35 5.73 -19.18 10.22
C PRO A 35 5.92 -18.00 11.18
N GLN A 36 6.90 -18.11 12.08
CA GLN A 36 7.32 -17.13 13.10
C GLN A 36 7.81 -15.77 12.52
N LYS A 37 8.41 -15.77 11.31
CA LYS A 37 8.94 -14.58 10.63
C LYS A 37 7.95 -13.94 9.66
N ARG A 38 6.80 -14.58 9.40
CA ARG A 38 5.71 -13.96 8.64
C ARG A 38 5.18 -12.78 9.45
N ALA A 39 4.73 -11.72 8.79
CA ALA A 39 4.12 -10.59 9.48
C ALA A 39 2.88 -11.04 10.26
N HIS A 40 3.02 -11.20 11.58
CA HIS A 40 1.93 -11.62 12.46
C HIS A 40 1.04 -10.44 12.81
N ARG A 41 0.15 -10.04 11.90
CA ARG A 41 -1.01 -9.25 12.34
C ARG A 41 -1.95 -10.18 13.09
N ARG A 42 -1.86 -10.18 14.42
CA ARG A 42 -2.92 -10.74 15.27
C ARG A 42 -4.23 -10.04 14.90
N ILE A 43 -5.23 -10.82 14.51
CA ILE A 43 -6.54 -10.28 14.20
C ILE A 43 -7.14 -9.66 15.47
N ASN A 44 -7.62 -8.43 15.36
CA ASN A 44 -8.34 -7.82 16.47
C ASN A 44 -9.70 -8.50 16.61
N LYS A 45 -9.84 -9.38 17.62
CA LYS A 45 -11.04 -10.18 17.85
C LYS A 45 -12.29 -9.32 18.02
N THR A 46 -12.16 -8.12 18.60
CA THR A 46 -13.31 -7.21 18.81
C THR A 46 -13.87 -6.67 17.48
N ARG A 47 -13.07 -6.67 16.41
CA ARG A 47 -13.50 -6.22 15.07
C ARG A 47 -14.13 -7.32 14.23
N ILE A 48 -14.06 -8.59 14.63
CA ILE A 48 -14.51 -9.73 13.81
C ILE A 48 -15.98 -9.57 13.42
N ALA A 49 -16.88 -9.37 14.39
CA ALA A 49 -18.32 -9.24 14.12
C ALA A 49 -18.63 -8.09 13.14
N LYS A 50 -17.95 -6.95 13.28
CA LYS A 50 -18.11 -5.79 12.40
C LYS A 50 -17.59 -6.08 10.99
N ILE A 51 -16.45 -6.76 10.87
CA ILE A 51 -15.86 -7.17 9.58
C ILE A 51 -16.79 -8.15 8.86
N SER A 52 -17.27 -9.19 9.57
CA SER A 52 -18.17 -10.20 9.02
C SER A 52 -19.47 -9.57 8.53
N LYS A 53 -20.11 -8.70 9.34
CA LYS A 53 -21.33 -7.99 8.94
C LYS A 53 -21.09 -7.09 7.72
N TYR A 54 -19.97 -6.38 7.69
CA TYR A 54 -19.62 -5.53 6.54
C TYR A 54 -19.40 -6.37 5.26
N SER A 55 -18.81 -7.56 5.36
CA SER A 55 -18.63 -8.50 4.23
C SER A 55 -19.96 -9.00 3.68
N LEU A 56 -20.81 -9.51 4.56
CA LEU A 56 -22.09 -10.07 4.16
C LEU A 56 -23.03 -9.01 3.56
N ASN A 57 -22.96 -7.78 4.06
CA ASN A 57 -23.81 -6.69 3.58
C ASN A 57 -23.30 -6.03 2.28
N ASN A 58 -22.03 -6.25 1.88
CA ASN A 58 -21.44 -5.60 0.71
C ASN A 58 -20.75 -6.60 -0.23
N PRO A 59 -21.41 -7.68 -0.67
CA PRO A 59 -20.77 -8.78 -1.38
C PRO A 59 -20.09 -8.36 -2.70
N GLN A 60 -20.57 -7.30 -3.35
CA GLN A 60 -20.02 -6.79 -4.61
C GLN A 60 -19.10 -5.57 -4.46
N LYS A 61 -19.09 -4.91 -3.30
CA LYS A 61 -18.40 -3.61 -3.08
C LYS A 61 -17.57 -3.62 -1.80
N TYR A 62 -17.18 -4.79 -1.32
CA TYR A 62 -16.41 -4.91 -0.11
C TYR A 62 -14.99 -4.37 -0.30
N VAL A 63 -14.56 -3.48 0.59
CA VAL A 63 -13.19 -2.96 0.62
C VAL A 63 -12.46 -3.51 1.86
N PHE A 64 -11.49 -4.42 1.67
CA PHE A 64 -10.59 -4.86 2.75
C PHE A 64 -9.51 -3.81 3.04
N VAL A 65 -8.91 -3.94 4.23
CA VAL A 65 -7.91 -3.04 4.80
C VAL A 65 -6.73 -2.75 3.86
N SER A 66 -6.18 -1.54 4.02
CA SER A 66 -4.96 -1.07 3.41
C SER A 66 -3.82 -2.07 3.59
N ILE A 67 -3.29 -2.57 2.47
CA ILE A 67 -1.96 -3.13 2.45
C ILE A 67 -1.00 -1.95 2.56
N THR A 68 -0.29 -1.87 3.69
CA THR A 68 0.79 -0.90 3.85
C THR A 68 2.05 -1.58 3.35
N ALA A 69 2.56 -1.09 2.24
CA ALA A 69 3.81 -1.52 1.66
C ALA A 69 4.80 -0.37 1.72
N THR A 70 6.03 -0.70 2.06
CA THR A 70 7.15 0.21 1.86
C THR A 70 7.86 -0.28 0.62
N ILE A 71 8.14 0.65 -0.29
CA ILE A 71 8.85 0.37 -1.54
C ILE A 71 10.06 1.31 -1.57
N ASP A 72 11.24 0.74 -1.81
CA ASP A 72 12.52 1.46 -1.93
C ASP A 72 12.87 2.08 -3.31
N PRO A 73 12.19 1.79 -4.45
CA PRO A 73 12.67 2.25 -5.74
C PRO A 73 12.44 3.75 -5.96
N ASP A 74 13.05 4.28 -7.02
CA ASP A 74 12.73 5.61 -7.54
C ASP A 74 11.25 5.68 -7.93
N ILE A 75 10.50 6.48 -7.15
CA ILE A 75 9.07 6.68 -7.33
C ILE A 75 8.85 8.06 -7.93
N ILE A 76 8.12 8.13 -9.04
CA ILE A 76 7.73 9.37 -9.69
C ILE A 76 6.21 9.51 -9.54
N PHE A 77 5.76 10.57 -8.87
CA PHE A 77 4.35 10.91 -8.81
C PHE A 77 4.02 11.98 -9.87
N GLU A 78 3.13 11.63 -10.79
CA GLU A 78 2.64 12.51 -11.85
C GLU A 78 1.24 13.02 -11.47
N PRO A 79 1.10 14.28 -11.00
CA PRO A 79 -0.21 14.84 -10.65
C PRO A 79 -1.10 15.00 -11.89
N LEU A 80 -2.40 14.76 -11.73
CA LEU A 80 -3.39 14.88 -12.81
C LEU A 80 -3.82 16.33 -13.09
N GLY A 81 -3.64 17.25 -12.14
CA GLY A 81 -4.04 18.64 -12.28
C GLY A 81 -2.96 19.65 -11.91
N LYS A 82 -3.20 20.91 -12.29
CA LYS A 82 -2.22 22.00 -12.16
C LYS A 82 -2.42 22.83 -10.88
N VAL A 83 -3.62 22.78 -10.30
CA VAL A 83 -4.03 23.55 -9.11
C VAL A 83 -3.79 22.72 -7.84
N ALA A 84 -3.55 23.38 -6.70
CA ALA A 84 -3.08 22.76 -5.46
C ALA A 84 -3.89 21.53 -5.00
N GLU A 85 -5.22 21.57 -5.06
CA GLU A 85 -6.07 20.44 -4.66
C GLU A 85 -6.01 19.28 -5.66
N GLU A 86 -5.91 19.57 -6.95
CA GLU A 86 -5.86 18.56 -8.00
C GLU A 86 -4.51 17.83 -8.06
N ARG A 87 -3.44 18.44 -7.53
CA ARG A 87 -2.12 17.80 -7.40
C ARG A 87 -2.10 16.66 -6.38
N LYS A 88 -3.15 16.48 -5.58
CA LYS A 88 -3.26 15.35 -4.63
C LYS A 88 -3.68 14.05 -5.31
N LEU A 89 -4.16 14.12 -6.56
CA LEU A 89 -4.53 12.97 -7.38
C LEU A 89 -3.56 12.85 -8.53
N GLY A 90 -3.07 11.63 -8.78
CA GLY A 90 -1.95 11.42 -9.70
C GLY A 90 -1.72 9.96 -10.03
N ARG A 91 -0.82 9.74 -10.97
CA ARG A 91 -0.28 8.42 -11.30
C ARG A 91 1.01 8.23 -10.53
N LEU A 92 1.14 7.10 -9.85
CA LEU A 92 2.38 6.69 -9.21
C LEU A 92 3.13 5.76 -10.16
N ARG A 93 4.23 6.23 -10.74
CA ARG A 93 5.18 5.40 -11.48
C ARG A 93 6.19 4.82 -10.49
N ILE A 94 6.29 3.50 -10.50
CA ILE A 94 7.28 2.75 -9.73
C ILE A 94 8.23 2.16 -10.77
N ASP A 95 9.45 2.69 -10.84
CA ASP A 95 10.47 2.12 -11.73
C ASP A 95 11.01 0.84 -11.11
N ARG A 96 11.07 -0.21 -11.93
CA ARG A 96 11.62 -1.50 -11.54
C ARG A 96 13.05 -1.51 -12.05
N SER A 97 14.05 -1.38 -11.18
CA SER A 97 15.40 -1.76 -11.60
C SER A 97 15.37 -3.27 -11.85
N THR A 98 15.62 -3.66 -13.10
CA THR A 98 15.62 -5.05 -13.59
C THR A 98 16.48 -5.96 -12.74
#